data_AF-A0A410UXB1-F1
#
_entry.id   AF-A0A410UXB1-F1
#
_cell.length_a   1.000
_cell.length_b   1.000
_cell.length_c   1.000
_cell.angle_alpha   90.00
_cell.angle_beta   90.00
_cell.angle_gamma   90.00
#
_symmetry.space_group_name_H-M   'P 1'
#
loop_
_entity.id
_entity.type
_entity.pdbx_description
1 polymer ?
#
loop_
_entity_poly.entity_id
_entity_poly.type
_entity_poly.pdbx_seq_one_letter_code
_entity_poly.pdbx_strand_id
1 'polypeptide(L)' 'MSVLWPSFLMACVSSGVLFSLVDPVELVLLDSQVHLSQLGTYTVGFFLFWFLGAISSSLTALLLGCPDPK' A
#
# COMPACT_ATOMS: atom_id res chain seq x y z
N MET A 1 13.55 3.38 -11.56
CA MET A 1 12.87 4.62 -11.10
C MET A 1 11.45 4.79 -11.66
N SER A 2 11.15 4.31 -12.88
CA SER A 2 9.80 4.42 -13.49
C SER A 2 8.65 3.82 -12.65
N VAL A 3 8.93 2.82 -11.82
CA VAL A 3 7.94 2.08 -11.03
C VAL A 3 7.78 2.64 -9.60
N LEU A 4 8.87 3.07 -8.96
CA LEU A 4 8.87 3.52 -7.56
C LEU A 4 8.11 4.84 -7.32
N TRP A 5 8.14 5.74 -8.30
CA TRP A 5 7.52 7.06 -8.20
C TRP A 5 5.98 7.01 -8.31
N PRO A 6 5.38 6.36 -9.32
CA PRO A 6 3.93 6.21 -9.39
C PRO A 6 3.37 5.31 -8.28
N SER A 7 4.12 4.30 -7.82
CA SER A 7 3.68 3.48 -6.69
C SER A 7 3.60 4.28 -5.39
N PHE A 8 4.50 5.24 -5.17
CA PHE A 8 4.46 6.14 -4.02
C PHE A 8 3.21 7.03 -4.03
N LEU A 9 2.85 7.61 -5.19
CA LEU A 9 1.61 8.39 -5.34
C LEU A 9 0.37 7.56 -5.04
N MET A 10 0.31 6.33 -5.57
CA MET A 10 -0.83 5.45 -5.31
C MET A 10 -0.90 4.99 -3.85
N ALA A 11 0.26 4.85 -3.19
CA ALA A 11 0.33 4.58 -1.77
C ALA A 11 -0.32 5.68 -0.93
N CYS A 12 -0.01 6.94 -1.23
CA CYS A 12 -0.59 8.09 -0.55
C CYS A 12 -2.11 8.15 -0.70
N VAL A 13 -2.62 7.95 -1.92
CA VAL A 13 -4.07 7.95 -2.19
C VAL A 13 -4.75 6.80 -1.47
N SER A 14 -4.23 5.58 -1.60
CA SER A 14 -4.83 4.39 -1.02
C SER A 14 -4.79 4.41 0.51
N SER A 15 -3.70 4.93 1.10
CA SER A 15 -3.62 5.13 2.55
C SER A 15 -4.64 6.17 3.02
N GLY A 16 -4.81 7.27 2.29
CA GLY A 16 -5.85 8.27 2.58
C GLY A 16 -7.27 7.70 2.49
N VAL A 17 -7.55 6.89 1.46
CA VAL A 17 -8.85 6.24 1.28
C VAL A 17 -9.11 5.19 2.37
N LEU A 18 -8.11 4.35 2.69
CA LEU A 18 -8.28 3.35 3.74
C LEU A 18 -8.43 3.97 5.11
N PHE A 19 -7.65 4.97 5.50
CA PHE A 19 -7.87 5.63 6.80
C PHE A 19 -9.16 6.45 6.84
N SER A 20 -9.69 6.85 5.68
CA SER A 20 -11.01 7.47 5.60
C SER A 20 -12.17 6.47 5.69
N LEU A 21 -11.96 5.20 5.29
CA LEU A 21 -12.98 4.15 5.32
C LEU A 21 -12.89 3.24 6.56
N VAL A 22 -11.68 3.05 7.06
CA VAL A 22 -11.31 2.18 8.16
C VAL A 22 -10.86 3.07 9.30
N ASP A 23 -11.72 3.21 10.31
CA ASP A 23 -11.36 3.94 11.51
C ASP A 23 -10.23 3.19 12.23
N PRO A 24 -9.06 3.81 12.44
CA PRO A 24 -7.92 3.14 13.07
C PRO A 24 -8.23 2.74 14.52
N VAL A 25 -9.26 3.33 15.13
CA VAL A 25 -9.74 2.95 16.47
C VAL A 25 -10.53 1.62 16.43
N GLU A 26 -11.25 1.33 15.34
CA GLU A 26 -11.98 0.07 15.15
C GLU A 26 -11.05 -1.11 14.80
N LEU A 27 -9.90 -0.86 14.19
CA LEU A 27 -8.91 -1.92 13.95
C LEU A 27 -8.20 -2.38 15.24
N VAL A 28 -8.18 -1.54 16.29
CA VAL A 28 -7.69 -1.90 17.63
C VAL A 28 -8.66 -2.84 18.36
N LEU A 29 -9.92 -2.92 17.91
CA LEU A 29 -10.99 -3.65 18.60
C LEU A 29 -11.00 -5.16 18.32
N LEU A 30 -10.26 -5.67 17.32
CA LEU A 30 -10.41 -7.07 16.89
C LEU A 30 -9.61 -8.09 17.71
N ASP A 31 -8.55 -7.70 18.42
CA ASP A 31 -7.94 -8.61 19.40
C ASP A 31 -7.05 -7.87 20.40
N SER A 32 -7.20 -8.29 21.65
CA SER A 32 -6.42 -7.91 22.82
C SER A 32 -4.90 -7.90 22.54
N GLN A 33 -4.13 -7.07 23.27
CA GLN A 33 -2.66 -7.17 23.42
C GLN A 33 -1.73 -6.57 22.37
N VAL A 34 -2.18 -5.83 21.35
CA VAL A 34 -1.24 -5.13 20.48
C VAL A 34 -1.28 -3.63 20.76
N HIS A 35 -0.41 -3.21 21.68
CA HIS A 35 -0.13 -1.80 22.01
C HIS A 35 0.60 -1.08 20.85
N LEU A 36 0.18 -1.31 19.60
CA LEU A 36 0.62 -0.51 18.47
C LEU A 36 -0.08 0.84 18.63
N SER A 37 0.71 1.82 19.09
CA SER A 37 0.31 3.23 19.10
C SER A 37 -0.30 3.60 17.75
N GLN A 38 -1.30 4.47 17.72
CA GLN A 38 -1.99 4.91 16.49
C GLN A 38 -1.02 5.19 15.33
N LEU A 39 0.15 5.76 15.68
CA LEU A 39 1.25 6.08 14.78
C LEU A 39 1.84 4.85 14.04
N GLY A 40 1.93 3.71 14.71
CA GLY A 40 2.37 2.43 14.15
C GLY A 40 1.40 1.88 13.11
N THR A 41 0.09 1.95 13.36
CA THR A 41 -0.94 1.53 12.40
C THR A 41 -0.90 2.37 11.13
N TYR A 42 -0.73 3.69 11.27
CA TYR A 42 -0.61 4.59 10.11
C TYR A 42 0.63 4.29 9.25
N THR A 43 1.77 4.04 9.89
CA THR A 43 3.02 3.73 9.17
C THR A 43 2.95 2.37 8.49
N VAL A 44 2.42 1.34 9.15
CA VAL A 44 2.24 0.03 8.53
C VAL A 44 1.32 0.10 7.32
N GLY A 45 0.18 0.80 7.43
CA GLY A 45 -0.74 0.99 6.30
C GLY A 45 -0.06 1.67 5.11
N PHE A 46 0.70 2.74 5.35
CA PHE A 46 1.48 3.41 4.32
C PHE A 46 2.45 2.49 3.60
N PHE A 47 3.27 1.73 4.34
CA PHE A 47 4.24 0.81 3.75
C PHE A 47 3.58 -0.32 2.97
N LEU A 48 2.46 -0.85 3.48
CA LEU A 48 1.72 -1.94 2.85
C LEU A 48 1.15 -1.48 1.49
N PHE A 49 0.54 -0.30 1.44
CA PHE A 49 0.06 0.27 0.18
C PHE A 49 1.17 0.62 -0.80
N TRP A 50 2.30 1.11 -0.30
CA TRP A 50 3.45 1.39 -1.13
C TRP A 50 4.02 0.13 -1.78
N PHE A 51 4.09 -0.97 -1.03
CA PHE A 51 4.53 -2.26 -1.56
C PHE A 51 3.55 -2.82 -2.59
N LEU A 52 2.23 -2.75 -2.33
CA LEU A 52 1.22 -3.18 -3.31
C LEU A 52 1.29 -2.37 -4.61
N GLY A 53 1.44 -1.05 -4.52
CA GLY A 53 1.63 -0.19 -5.69
C GLY A 53 2.90 -0.52 -6.46
N ALA A 54 3.99 -0.83 -5.75
CA ALA A 54 5.26 -1.21 -6.36
C ALA A 54 5.14 -2.56 -7.07
N ILE A 55 4.46 -3.55 -6.47
CA ILE A 55 4.16 -4.84 -7.10
C ILE A 55 3.31 -4.64 -8.34
N SER A 56 2.21 -3.88 -8.27
CA SER A 56 1.30 -3.65 -9.40
C SER A 56 2.03 -3.02 -10.58
N SER A 57 2.79 -1.96 -10.34
CA SER A 57 3.51 -1.26 -11.40
C SER A 57 4.72 -2.07 -11.91
N SER A 58 5.36 -2.88 -11.06
CA SER A 58 6.37 -3.86 -11.49
C SER A 58 5.76 -4.97 -12.35
N LEU A 59 4.57 -5.45 -12.01
CA LEU A 59 3.83 -6.45 -12.79
C LEU A 59 3.47 -5.90 -14.17
N THR A 60 3.00 -4.65 -14.25
CA THR A 60 2.75 -3.96 -15.52
C THR A 60 4.04 -3.82 -16.34
N ALA A 61 5.15 -3.47 -15.71
CA ALA A 61 6.45 -3.39 -16.39
C ALA A 61 6.95 -4.76 -16.88
N LEU A 62 6.72 -5.85 -16.13
CA LEU A 62 7.04 -7.22 -16.55
C LEU A 62 6.16 -7.68 -17.73
N LEU A 63 4.86 -7.35 -17.70
CA LEU A 63 3.94 -7.66 -18.80
C LEU A 63 4.29 -6.90 -20.08
N LEU A 64 4.59 -5.61 -19.97
CA LEU A 64 5.07 -4.80 -21.11
C LEU A 64 6.46 -5.20 -21.59
N GLY A 65 7.28 -5.76 -20.71
CA GLY A 65 8.58 -6.33 -21.03
C GLY A 65 8.52 -7.73 -21.63
N CYS A 66 7.35 -8.39 -21.64
CA CYS A 66 7.16 -9.65 -22.35
C CYS A 66 7.18 -9.35 -23.86
N PRO A 67 8.22 -9.76 -24.59
CA PRO A 67 8.28 -9.51 -26.02
C PRO A 67 7.13 -10.24 -26.70
N ASP A 68 6.34 -9.51 -27.47
CA ASP A 68 5.40 -10.09 -28.44
C ASP A 68 6.19 -11.11 -29.29
N PRO A 69 5.75 -12.38 -29.38
CA PRO A 69 6.39 -13.34 -30.26
C PRO A 69 6.14 -12.87 -31.70
N LYS A 70 7.14 -12.21 -32.28
CA LYS A 70 7.15 -11.81 -33.70
C LYS A 70 7.11 -13.04 -34.62
#